data_AF-A0A8S9BFY8-F1
#
_entry.id   AF-A0A8S9BFY8-F1
#
_cell.length_a   1.000
_cell.length_b   1.000
_cell.length_c   1.000
_cell.angle_alpha   90.00
_cell.angle_beta   90.00
_cell.angle_gamma   90.00
#
_symmetry.space_group_name_H-M   'P 1'
#
loop_
_entity.id
_entity.type
_entity.pdbx_description
1 polymer ?
#
loop_
_entity_poly.entity_id
_entity_poly.type
_entity_poly.pdbx_seq_one_letter_code
_entity_poly.pdbx_strand_id
1 'polypeptide(L)'
;MSGAETRGSLRPATPDERSHYNESGNPMESTPKFEIGKSAWLKLGGRRGSIEVKIESRQKDEATGKFSYQVKDLDGDLHNKGEWVSQENLDEC
;
A
#
# COMPACT_ATOMS: atom_id res chain seq x y z
N MET A 1 -17.46 3.81 -41.57
CA MET A 1 -17.69 2.68 -40.64
C MET A 1 -16.45 1.78 -40.68
N SER A 2 -15.93 1.43 -39.50
CA SER A 2 -14.88 0.41 -39.20
C SER A 2 -13.47 0.75 -39.72
N GLY A 3 -12.39 0.86 -38.94
CA GLY A 3 -12.02 0.26 -37.66
C GLY A 3 -10.88 -0.73 -37.91
N ALA A 4 -9.64 -0.39 -37.55
CA ALA A 4 -8.53 -1.35 -37.39
C ALA A 4 -7.36 -0.71 -36.62
N GLU A 5 -7.18 -1.17 -35.39
CA GLU A 5 -6.09 -0.88 -34.47
C GLU A 5 -4.83 -1.64 -34.90
N THR A 6 -3.63 -1.06 -34.79
CA THR A 6 -2.39 -1.87 -34.79
C THR A 6 -1.32 -1.26 -33.89
N ARG A 7 -1.32 -1.77 -32.64
CA ARG A 7 -0.16 -2.13 -31.80
C ARG A 7 1.03 -1.15 -31.80
N GLY A 8 1.04 -0.28 -30.81
CA GLY A 8 2.21 0.52 -30.43
C GLY A 8 3.41 -0.35 -30.07
N SER A 9 4.53 -0.07 -30.72
CA SER A 9 5.86 -0.61 -30.43
C SER A 9 6.26 -0.33 -28.98
N LEU A 10 6.38 -1.38 -28.17
CA LEU A 10 6.95 -1.30 -26.82
C LEU A 10 8.45 -0.97 -26.94
N ARG A 11 8.81 0.27 -26.61
CA ARG A 11 10.22 0.65 -26.40
C ARG A 11 10.67 0.18 -25.01
N PRO A 12 11.93 -0.24 -24.83
CA PRO A 12 12.44 -0.63 -23.53
C PRO A 12 12.50 0.60 -22.61
N ALA A 13 11.88 0.48 -21.43
CA ALA A 13 11.85 1.53 -20.42
C ALA A 13 13.26 1.83 -19.89
N THR A 14 13.60 3.11 -19.78
CA THR A 14 14.87 3.58 -19.20
C THR A 14 14.79 3.60 -17.67
N PRO A 15 15.92 3.45 -16.94
CA PRO A 15 15.91 3.41 -15.48
C PRO A 15 15.40 4.70 -14.79
N ASP A 16 15.21 5.78 -15.55
CA ASP A 16 14.58 7.04 -15.10
C ASP A 16 13.05 6.94 -14.95
N GLU A 17 12.42 5.86 -15.41
CA GLU A 17 10.96 5.66 -15.25
C GLU A 17 10.56 5.11 -13.86
N ARG A 18 11.52 4.91 -12.94
CA ARG A 18 11.24 4.51 -11.55
C ARG A 18 10.72 5.63 -10.65
N SER A 19 10.68 6.87 -11.13
CA SER A 19 10.30 8.04 -10.32
C SER A 19 8.89 8.56 -10.56
N HIS A 20 8.07 7.88 -11.37
CA HIS A 20 6.69 8.29 -11.58
C HIS A 20 5.77 7.79 -10.46
N TYR A 21 5.78 8.49 -9.33
CA TYR A 21 4.62 8.52 -8.44
C TYR A 21 3.51 9.26 -9.18
N ASN A 22 2.57 8.53 -9.78
CA ASN A 22 1.44 9.13 -10.49
C ASN A 22 0.42 9.60 -9.46
N GLU A 23 0.55 10.85 -8.99
CA GLU A 23 -0.45 11.55 -8.17
C GLU A 23 -1.65 11.98 -9.03
N SER A 24 -2.26 11.04 -9.75
CA SER A 24 -3.45 11.29 -10.58
C SER A 24 -4.44 10.12 -10.51
N GLY A 25 -5.23 10.14 -9.42
CA GLY A 25 -6.65 10.41 -9.59
C GLY A 25 -7.61 9.26 -9.90
N ASN A 26 -7.18 7.99 -9.86
CA ASN A 26 -8.11 6.87 -9.75
C ASN A 26 -7.81 6.10 -8.45
N PRO A 27 -8.74 6.06 -7.46
CA PRO A 27 -8.53 5.25 -6.26
C PRO A 27 -8.26 3.78 -6.61
N MET A 28 -8.85 3.29 -7.70
CA MET A 28 -8.61 1.97 -8.29
C MET A 28 -7.17 1.73 -8.75
N GLU A 29 -6.35 2.77 -8.95
CA GLU A 29 -4.93 2.64 -9.33
C GLU A 29 -3.98 2.89 -8.15
N SER A 30 -4.51 3.01 -6.93
CA SER A 30 -3.65 3.10 -5.74
C SER A 30 -2.68 1.93 -5.73
N THR A 31 -1.41 2.24 -5.50
CA THR A 31 -0.32 1.28 -5.30
C THR A 31 -0.13 1.06 -3.80
N PRO A 32 0.10 -0.18 -3.35
CA PRO A 32 0.28 -0.46 -1.94
C PRO A 32 1.60 0.14 -1.45
N LYS A 33 1.55 0.97 -0.40
CA LYS A 33 2.76 1.59 0.20
C LYS A 33 3.63 0.57 0.94
N PHE A 34 3.03 -0.47 1.51
CA PHE A 34 3.75 -1.46 2.33
C PHE A 34 3.69 -2.88 1.73
N GLU A 35 4.80 -3.60 1.87
CA GLU A 35 4.91 -5.00 1.47
C GLU A 35 4.64 -5.95 2.65
N ILE A 36 4.03 -7.10 2.34
CA ILE A 36 3.81 -8.16 3.33
C ILE A 36 5.17 -8.68 3.82
N GLY A 37 5.30 -8.82 5.14
CA GLY A 37 6.53 -9.28 5.80
C GLY A 37 7.52 -8.18 6.14
N LYS A 38 7.28 -6.92 5.75
CA LYS A 38 8.08 -5.76 6.16
C LYS A 38 7.56 -5.15 7.47
N SER A 39 8.40 -4.36 8.13
CA SER A 39 8.01 -3.54 9.28
C SER A 39 7.44 -2.19 8.83
N ALA A 40 6.57 -1.61 9.66
CA ALA A 40 6.05 -0.26 9.54
C ALA A 40 5.80 0.31 10.94
N TRP A 41 5.74 1.64 11.06
CA TRP A 41 5.35 2.32 12.29
C TRP A 41 3.83 2.53 12.34
N LEU A 42 3.14 1.89 13.28
CA LEU A 42 1.71 2.13 13.52
C LEU A 42 1.51 3.35 14.42
N LYS A 43 0.74 4.32 13.92
CA LYS A 43 0.28 5.50 14.69
C LYS A 43 -0.82 5.08 15.65
N LEU A 44 -0.55 5.19 16.94
CA LEU A 44 -1.55 4.91 17.97
C LEU A 44 -2.49 6.13 18.11
N GLY A 45 -3.60 6.12 17.37
CA GLY A 45 -4.60 7.20 17.41
C GLY A 45 -4.99 7.58 18.85
N GLY A 46 -4.66 8.80 19.27
CA GLY A 46 -4.95 9.32 20.61
C GLY A 46 -3.86 9.10 21.67
N ARG A 47 -2.79 8.35 21.38
CA ARG A 47 -1.62 8.19 22.26
C ARG A 47 -0.39 8.79 21.58
N ARG A 48 0.49 9.45 22.34
CA ARG A 48 1.79 9.89 21.82
C ARG A 48 2.68 8.66 21.64
N GLY A 49 2.97 8.29 20.40
CA GLY A 49 3.93 7.23 20.07
C GLY A 49 3.54 6.46 18.82
N SER A 50 4.56 5.88 18.18
CA SER A 50 4.40 4.88 17.14
C SER A 50 4.99 3.56 17.64
N ILE A 51 4.38 2.44 17.27
CA ILE A 51 4.92 1.10 17.56
C ILE A 51 5.35 0.42 16.27
N GLU A 52 6.46 -0.32 16.32
CA GLU A 52 6.93 -1.07 15.16
C GLU A 52 6.08 -2.32 15.02
N VAL A 53 5.51 -2.50 13.84
CA VAL A 53 4.65 -3.65 13.52
C VAL A 53 5.08 -4.28 12.23
N LYS A 54 4.88 -5.59 12.10
CA LYS A 54 5.09 -6.34 10.87
C LYS A 54 3.79 -6.46 10.10
N ILE A 55 3.85 -6.16 8.80
CA ILE A 55 2.73 -6.38 7.88
C ILE A 55 2.55 -7.87 7.66
N GLU A 56 1.37 -8.40 7.97
CA GLU A 56 1.03 -9.82 7.77
C GLU A 56 0.19 -10.04 6.52
N SER A 57 -0.82 -9.20 6.32
CA SER A 57 -1.73 -9.29 5.18
C SER A 57 -2.04 -7.91 4.63
N ARG A 58 -2.51 -7.86 3.38
CA ARG A 58 -2.95 -6.65 2.71
C ARG A 58 -4.25 -6.91 1.97
N GLN A 59 -5.17 -5.96 2.05
CA GLN A 59 -6.37 -5.94 1.23
C GLN A 59 -6.57 -4.58 0.60
N LYS A 60 -7.26 -4.56 -0.55
CA LYS A 60 -7.71 -3.34 -1.22
C LYS A 60 -9.21 -3.32 -1.17
N ASP A 61 -9.76 -2.23 -0.64
CA ASP A 61 -11.19 -1.98 -0.70
C ASP A 61 -11.57 -1.62 -2.14
N GLU A 62 -12.43 -2.41 -2.78
CA GLU A 62 -12.78 -2.22 -4.20
C GLU A 62 -13.64 -0.97 -4.43
N ALA A 63 -14.38 -0.53 -3.41
CA ALA A 63 -15.27 0.64 -3.48
C ALA A 63 -14.49 1.97 -3.39
N THR A 64 -13.49 2.04 -2.51
CA THR A 64 -12.68 3.24 -2.25
C THR A 64 -11.29 3.18 -2.83
N GLY A 65 -10.85 2.02 -3.32
CA GLY A 65 -9.51 1.76 -3.83
C GLY A 65 -8.40 1.85 -2.77
N LYS A 66 -8.74 2.04 -1.50
CA LYS A 66 -7.77 2.22 -0.40
C LYS A 66 -7.22 0.87 0.06
N PHE A 67 -5.97 0.89 0.53
CA PHE A 67 -5.37 -0.29 1.16
C PHE A 67 -5.52 -0.27 2.67
N SER A 68 -5.83 -1.45 3.19
CA SER A 68 -5.72 -1.77 4.61
C SER A 68 -4.77 -2.93 4.81
N TYR A 69 -4.10 -2.93 5.94
CA TYR A 69 -3.04 -3.88 6.28
C TYR A 69 -3.39 -4.54 7.59
N GLN A 70 -3.18 -5.85 7.65
CA GLN A 70 -3.21 -6.59 8.89
C GLN A 70 -1.82 -6.54 9.49
N VAL A 71 -1.71 -6.10 10.75
CA VAL A 71 -0.42 -5.91 11.40
C VAL A 71 -0.29 -6.75 12.66
N LYS A 72 0.94 -7.10 13.00
CA LYS A 72 1.28 -7.73 14.27
C LYS A 72 2.50 -7.07 14.90
N ASP A 73 2.56 -7.08 16.21
CA ASP A 73 3.74 -6.63 16.94
C ASP A 73 4.93 -7.55 16.62
N LEU A 74 6.15 -7.04 16.77
CA LEU A 74 7.35 -7.85 16.60
C LEU A 74 7.48 -8.94 17.65
N ASP A 75 6.96 -8.72 18.86
CA ASP A 75 6.83 -9.74 19.92
C ASP A 75 5.61 -10.67 19.67
N GLY A 76 4.84 -10.40 18.61
CA GLY A 76 3.65 -11.13 18.24
C GLY A 76 2.40 -10.72 19.04
N ASP A 77 2.53 -9.98 20.13
CA ASP A 77 1.46 -9.74 21.10
C ASP A 77 0.77 -8.38 20.96
N LEU A 78 0.52 -7.94 19.72
CA LEU A 78 -0.40 -6.82 19.52
C LEU A 78 -1.75 -7.23 20.09
N HIS A 79 -2.31 -6.40 20.98
CA HIS A 79 -3.50 -6.72 21.79
C HIS A 79 -4.77 -7.03 20.95
N ASN A 80 -4.69 -6.93 19.63
CA ASN A 80 -5.63 -7.43 18.63
C ASN A 80 -4.84 -8.06 17.47
N LYS A 81 -4.31 -9.28 17.65
CA LYS A 81 -3.73 -10.09 16.56
C LYS A 81 -4.74 -10.10 15.40
N GLY A 82 -4.42 -9.42 14.32
CA GLY A 82 -5.27 -9.37 13.13
C GLY A 82 -6.10 -8.11 12.93
N GLU A 83 -5.87 -7.03 13.67
CA GLU A 83 -6.50 -5.73 13.40
C GLU A 83 -6.10 -5.20 12.02
N TRP A 84 -7.10 -4.77 11.25
CA TRP A 84 -6.91 -4.13 9.98
C TRP A 84 -6.75 -2.63 10.17
N VAL A 85 -5.60 -2.11 9.77
CA VAL A 85 -5.26 -0.70 9.86
C VAL A 85 -5.15 -0.10 8.46
N SER A 86 -5.74 1.07 8.27
CA SER A 86 -5.64 1.82 7.02
C SER A 86 -4.21 2.24 6.74
N GLN A 87 -3.82 2.34 5.47
CA GLN A 87 -2.48 2.80 5.05
C GLN A 87 -2.05 4.11 5.70
N GLU A 88 -2.98 5.04 5.93
CA GLU A 88 -2.75 6.36 6.54
C GLU A 88 -2.28 6.31 8.01
N ASN A 89 -2.60 5.22 8.72
CA ASN A 89 -2.17 4.98 10.10
C ASN A 89 -0.80 4.32 10.20
N LEU A 90 -0.18 3.99 9.05
CA LEU A 90 1.14 3.41 8.99
C LEU A 90 2.14 4.42 8.43
N ASP A 91 3.35 4.41 8.97
CA ASP A 91 4.49 5.15 8.48
C ASP A 91 5.65 4.19 8.13
N GLU A 92 6.53 4.64 7.25
CA GLU A 92 7.72 3.88 6.89
C GLU A 92 8.72 3.85 8.04
N CYS A 93 9.37 2.70 8.24
CA CYS A 93 10.33 2.50 9.32
C CYS A 93 11.61 3.34 9.18
#